data_AF-M5DYN2-F1
#
_entry.id   AF-M5DYN2-F1
#
_cell.length_a   1.000
_cell.length_b   1.000
_cell.length_c   1.000
_cell.angle_alpha   90.00
_cell.angle_beta   90.00
_cell.angle_gamma   90.00
#
_symmetry.space_group_name_H-M   'P 1'
#
loop_
_entity.id
_entity.type
_entity.pdbx_description
1 polymer ?
#
loop_
_entity_poly.entity_id
_entity_poly.type
_entity_poly.pdbx_seq_one_letter_code
_entity_poly.pdbx_strand_id
1 'polypeptide(L)'
;MDQFKRDVQKEEPRLVVGLNRVGVKNIQKIIRIKNNNKENLFYSTIDIFVDLLPQQKGAHMSRFDETITQIIDETIQKKVMVIEDFATYMAEMARKRQNAHRAEVRIKAKYPVEEIAPASEKKTQKINTIMGRAVSTENGSRHLIGVETNGMTVCPCAQQMIKEYAEDKLEKEGFTKEQLEKVFKHIPMPSHNQRGTGILMIGSEKKIKAEKLVRIVENSMSSKVLDLLKRVDELEIVRNAHLNPRFVEDVVREMVALTLKEFDFLSDDDYFLAKQTNYEGIHSYEVYAERSGTIGEIKEEIKKAENDYLDEDYIINCNNTSSDEWLESNGGC
;
A
#
# COMPACT_ATOMS: atom_id res chain seq x y z
N MET A 1 -2.50 -32.78 31.90
CA MET A 1 -1.73 -31.52 32.03
C MET A 1 -0.28 -31.93 31.83
N ASP A 2 0.17 -31.93 30.57
CA ASP A 2 1.51 -32.43 30.21
C ASP A 2 2.54 -31.31 30.40
N GLN A 3 3.01 -31.14 31.63
CA GLN A 3 4.20 -30.33 31.88
C GLN A 3 5.44 -31.17 31.54
N PHE A 4 5.93 -31.01 30.31
CA PHE A 4 7.21 -31.57 29.91
C PHE A 4 8.33 -30.91 30.71
N LYS A 5 9.23 -31.72 31.30
CA LYS A 5 10.32 -31.25 32.17
C LYS A 5 11.40 -30.42 31.45
N ARG A 6 11.43 -30.44 30.12
CA ARG A 6 12.50 -29.86 29.31
C ARG A 6 11.92 -28.89 28.29
N ASP A 7 12.31 -27.61 28.42
CA ASP A 7 11.96 -26.55 27.47
C ASP A 7 13.14 -26.34 26.51
N VAL A 8 13.15 -27.08 25.40
CA VAL A 8 14.24 -27.04 24.40
C VAL A 8 14.42 -25.65 23.81
N GLN A 9 13.38 -24.80 23.87
CA GLN A 9 13.41 -23.46 23.28
C GLN A 9 14.23 -22.47 24.14
N LYS A 10 14.36 -22.74 25.44
CA LYS A 10 15.19 -21.97 26.38
C LYS A 10 16.64 -22.45 26.47
N GLU A 11 16.98 -23.54 25.81
CA GLU A 11 18.37 -23.99 25.78
C GLU A 11 19.22 -23.02 24.97
N GLU A 12 20.54 -23.09 25.18
CA GLU A 12 21.47 -22.36 24.34
C GLU A 12 21.56 -22.99 22.95
N PRO A 13 21.57 -22.18 21.88
CA PRO A 13 21.80 -22.66 20.53
C PRO A 13 23.27 -23.08 20.35
N ARG A 14 23.52 -23.93 19.35
CA ARG A 14 24.90 -24.32 18.97
C ARG A 14 25.74 -23.12 18.52
N LEU A 15 25.10 -22.12 17.93
CA LEU A 15 25.69 -20.85 17.53
C LEU A 15 24.89 -19.74 18.21
N VAL A 16 25.56 -18.96 19.05
CA VAL A 16 24.97 -17.86 19.82
C VAL A 16 24.87 -16.63 18.92
N VAL A 17 23.72 -16.46 18.28
CA VAL A 17 23.43 -15.33 17.39
C VAL A 17 21.95 -14.95 17.53
N GLY A 18 21.67 -13.65 17.63
CA GLY A 18 20.30 -13.14 17.71
C GLY A 18 19.60 -13.19 16.36
N LEU A 19 18.26 -13.22 16.37
CA LEU A 19 17.46 -13.19 15.14
C LEU A 19 16.50 -12.00 15.17
N ASN A 20 16.53 -11.18 14.11
CA ASN A 20 15.71 -9.97 14.00
C ASN A 20 14.20 -10.26 13.92
N ARG A 21 13.83 -11.42 13.35
CA ARG A 21 12.42 -11.84 13.20
C ARG A 21 12.29 -13.36 13.30
N VAL A 22 11.53 -13.82 14.29
CA VAL A 22 11.05 -15.19 14.45
C VAL A 22 9.55 -15.15 14.76
N GLY A 23 8.77 -16.02 14.14
CA GLY A 23 7.34 -16.10 14.44
C GLY A 23 6.54 -16.86 13.42
N VAL A 24 5.29 -16.43 13.23
CA VAL A 24 4.25 -17.14 12.48
C VAL A 24 3.74 -16.25 11.35
N LYS A 25 3.53 -16.86 10.18
CA LYS A 25 3.04 -16.19 8.96
C LYS A 25 1.74 -16.81 8.48
N ASN A 26 0.96 -16.03 7.74
CA ASN A 26 -0.26 -16.47 7.05
C ASN A 26 -1.31 -17.07 8.02
N ILE A 27 -1.48 -16.47 9.19
CA ILE A 27 -2.57 -16.82 10.11
C ILE A 27 -3.88 -16.28 9.50
N GLN A 28 -4.76 -17.18 9.09
CA GLN A 28 -6.04 -16.81 8.48
C GLN A 28 -7.14 -16.75 9.53
N LYS A 29 -7.71 -15.56 9.75
CA LYS A 29 -8.78 -15.34 10.73
C LYS A 29 -9.78 -14.29 10.24
N ILE A 30 -11.00 -14.40 10.75
CA ILE A 30 -11.96 -13.31 10.68
C ILE A 30 -11.63 -12.34 11.80
N ILE A 31 -11.61 -11.05 11.48
CA ILE A 31 -11.42 -9.97 12.44
C ILE A 31 -12.58 -8.99 12.37
N ARG A 32 -12.90 -8.36 13.50
CA ARG A 32 -13.94 -7.34 13.59
C ARG A 32 -13.29 -5.96 13.59
N ILE A 33 -13.46 -5.20 12.51
CA ILE A 33 -12.89 -3.84 12.38
C ILE A 33 -14.02 -2.81 12.34
N LYS A 34 -13.78 -1.67 12.99
CA LYS A 34 -14.67 -0.50 12.92
C LYS A 34 -14.46 0.21 11.58
N ASN A 35 -15.50 0.31 10.76
CA ASN A 35 -15.49 1.13 9.56
C ASN A 35 -16.66 2.13 9.54
N ASN A 36 -16.39 3.44 9.48
CA ASN A 36 -17.41 4.50 9.49
C ASN A 36 -18.51 4.31 10.56
N ASN A 37 -18.10 3.99 11.79
CA ASN A 37 -18.99 3.69 12.92
C ASN A 37 -19.88 2.44 12.78
N LYS A 38 -19.67 1.62 11.74
CA LYS A 38 -20.25 0.29 11.60
C LYS A 38 -19.21 -0.76 11.94
N GLU A 39 -19.66 -1.85 12.55
CA GLU A 39 -18.83 -3.01 12.85
C GLU A 39 -19.01 -4.04 11.75
N ASN A 40 -17.92 -4.45 11.11
CA ASN A 40 -17.95 -5.47 10.07
C ASN A 40 -16.91 -6.54 10.34
N LEU A 41 -17.23 -7.76 9.89
CA LEU A 41 -16.33 -8.90 9.93
C LEU A 41 -15.59 -8.98 8.60
N PHE A 42 -14.26 -9.09 8.66
CA PHE A 42 -13.41 -9.16 7.49
C PHE A 42 -12.53 -10.40 7.53
N TYR A 43 -12.38 -11.06 6.38
CA TYR A 43 -11.37 -12.08 6.19
C TYR A 43 -9.99 -11.43 6.16
N SER A 44 -9.07 -11.96 6.97
CA SER A 44 -7.73 -11.39 7.14
C SER A 44 -6.64 -12.45 7.18
N THR A 45 -5.44 -12.03 6.77
CA THR A 45 -4.17 -12.73 7.00
C THR A 45 -3.33 -11.91 7.97
N ILE A 46 -2.74 -12.59 8.96
CA ILE A 46 -1.95 -11.98 10.02
C ILE A 46 -0.59 -12.65 10.08
N ASP A 47 0.46 -11.83 10.13
CA ASP A 47 1.83 -12.24 10.44
C ASP A 47 2.26 -11.62 11.77
N ILE A 48 2.95 -12.40 12.60
CA ILE A 48 3.43 -11.97 13.92
C ILE A 48 4.89 -12.40 14.06
N PHE A 49 5.77 -11.45 14.36
CA PHE A 49 7.19 -11.68 14.58
C PHE A 49 7.63 -11.06 15.90
N VAL A 50 8.66 -11.66 16.50
CA VAL A 50 9.43 -11.08 17.61
C VAL A 50 10.91 -11.22 17.32
N ASP A 51 11.74 -10.43 18.00
CA ASP A 51 13.18 -10.69 18.05
C ASP A 51 13.49 -11.89 18.95
N LEU A 52 14.63 -12.54 18.69
CA LEU A 52 15.12 -13.66 19.50
C LEU A 52 16.53 -13.37 19.98
N LEU A 53 16.74 -13.42 21.29
CA LEU A 53 18.04 -13.16 21.89
C LEU A 53 19.05 -14.27 21.54
N PRO A 54 20.36 -13.95 21.46
CA PRO A 54 21.39 -14.93 21.10
C PRO A 54 21.44 -16.19 21.97
N GLN A 55 21.02 -16.07 23.24
CA GLN A 55 21.03 -17.17 24.21
C GLN A 55 19.80 -18.09 24.07
N GLN A 56 18.80 -17.71 23.28
CA GLN A 56 17.57 -18.49 23.10
C GLN A 56 17.68 -19.33 21.83
N LYS A 57 17.46 -20.64 21.96
CA LYS A 57 17.42 -21.56 20.81
C LYS A 57 16.12 -21.48 20.01
N GLY A 58 15.02 -21.00 20.59
CA GLY A 58 13.78 -20.78 19.86
C GLY A 58 12.76 -19.89 20.58
N ALA A 59 11.87 -19.28 19.80
CA ALA A 59 10.71 -18.55 20.34
C ALA A 59 9.65 -19.54 20.85
N HIS A 60 8.86 -19.13 21.85
CA HIS A 60 7.86 -20.02 22.43
C HIS A 60 6.63 -20.17 21.53
N MET A 61 6.43 -21.35 20.96
CA MET A 61 5.35 -21.58 19.99
C MET A 61 3.97 -21.53 20.65
N SER A 62 3.83 -22.14 21.82
CA SER A 62 2.58 -22.08 22.59
C SER A 62 2.16 -20.64 22.94
N ARG A 63 3.12 -19.74 23.13
CA ARG A 63 2.82 -18.32 23.42
C ARG A 63 2.33 -17.57 22.17
N PHE A 64 2.75 -17.99 20.98
CA PHE A 64 2.12 -17.53 19.74
C PHE A 64 0.69 -18.06 19.62
N ASP A 65 0.44 -19.33 19.96
CA ASP A 65 -0.92 -19.90 19.94
C ASP A 65 -1.86 -19.14 20.89
N GLU A 66 -1.39 -18.76 22.06
CA GLU A 66 -2.15 -17.92 22.98
C GLU A 66 -2.43 -16.52 22.40
N THR A 67 -1.43 -15.93 21.73
CA THR A 67 -1.57 -14.63 21.03
C THR A 67 -2.64 -14.74 19.94
N ILE A 68 -2.63 -15.84 19.18
CA ILE A 68 -3.63 -16.14 18.15
C ILE A 68 -5.01 -16.40 18.77
N THR A 69 -5.08 -17.06 19.92
CA THR A 69 -6.34 -17.30 20.64
C THR A 69 -6.96 -15.97 21.06
N GLN A 70 -6.14 -15.03 21.54
CA GLN A 70 -6.63 -13.68 21.85
C GLN A 70 -7.20 -12.95 20.63
N ILE A 71 -6.65 -13.14 19.41
CA ILE A 71 -7.23 -12.56 18.17
C ILE A 71 -8.69 -13.00 18.01
N ILE A 72 -8.95 -14.28 18.27
CA ILE A 72 -10.29 -14.86 18.21
C ILE A 72 -11.17 -14.23 19.29
N ASP A 73 -10.65 -14.16 20.52
CA ASP A 73 -11.39 -13.58 21.65
C ASP A 73 -11.75 -12.11 21.41
N GLU A 74 -10.83 -11.25 20.96
CA GLU A 74 -11.14 -9.85 20.63
C GLU A 74 -12.21 -9.72 19.54
N THR A 75 -12.17 -10.62 18.55
CA THR A 75 -13.18 -10.66 17.47
C THR A 75 -14.59 -10.98 18.03
N ILE A 76 -14.64 -11.79 19.10
CA ILE A 76 -15.87 -12.23 19.77
C ILE A 76 -16.32 -11.22 20.84
N GLN A 77 -15.39 -10.62 21.59
CA GLN A 77 -15.64 -9.82 22.80
C GLN A 77 -16.07 -8.35 22.55
N LYS A 78 -16.42 -7.98 21.31
CA LYS A 78 -17.00 -6.68 20.91
C LYS A 78 -16.11 -5.44 21.11
N LYS A 79 -14.81 -5.56 21.40
CA LYS A 79 -13.91 -4.39 21.43
C LYS A 79 -13.54 -4.01 20.00
N VAL A 80 -14.27 -3.07 19.41
CA VAL A 80 -14.09 -2.74 17.99
C VAL A 80 -13.03 -1.66 17.81
N MET A 81 -11.91 -2.08 17.25
CA MET A 81 -10.77 -1.23 16.90
C MET A 81 -10.72 -0.99 15.39
N VAL A 82 -10.03 0.08 14.99
CA VAL A 82 -9.55 0.23 13.60
C VAL A 82 -8.31 -0.66 13.40
N ILE A 83 -7.95 -0.96 12.15
CA ILE A 83 -6.97 -2.02 11.84
C ILE A 83 -5.58 -1.72 12.42
N GLU A 84 -5.18 -0.46 12.45
CA GLU A 84 -3.87 0.00 12.90
C GLU A 84 -3.75 -0.05 14.43
N ASP A 85 -4.83 0.24 15.14
CA ASP A 85 -4.92 0.03 16.60
C ASP A 85 -4.93 -1.46 16.94
N PHE A 86 -5.63 -2.27 16.13
CA PHE A 86 -5.65 -3.71 16.32
C PHE A 86 -4.26 -4.31 16.09
N ALA A 87 -3.53 -3.89 15.05
CA ALA A 87 -2.15 -4.30 14.82
C ALA A 87 -1.23 -3.89 15.99
N THR A 88 -1.39 -2.67 16.51
CA THR A 88 -0.62 -2.16 17.66
C THR A 88 -0.86 -3.01 18.91
N TYR A 89 -2.13 -3.27 19.25
CA TYR A 89 -2.50 -4.11 20.38
C TYR A 89 -1.90 -5.51 20.28
N MET A 90 -1.96 -6.12 19.09
CA MET A 90 -1.40 -7.44 18.85
C MET A 90 0.13 -7.47 18.98
N ALA A 91 0.83 -6.42 18.51
CA ALA A 91 2.27 -6.29 18.65
C ALA A 91 2.68 -6.16 20.13
N GLU A 92 2.01 -5.30 20.89
CA GLU A 92 2.26 -5.13 22.33
C GLU A 92 2.07 -6.43 23.11
N MET A 93 1.01 -7.16 22.80
CA MET A 93 0.75 -8.44 23.44
C MET A 93 1.80 -9.49 23.07
N ALA A 94 2.14 -9.62 21.78
CA ALA A 94 3.16 -10.56 21.33
C ALA A 94 4.51 -10.28 22.02
N ARG A 95 4.90 -9.01 22.12
CA ARG A 95 6.12 -8.57 22.83
C ARG A 95 6.10 -9.03 24.30
N LYS A 96 5.03 -8.70 25.02
CA LYS A 96 4.88 -9.02 26.46
C LYS A 96 4.85 -10.52 26.71
N ARG A 97 4.09 -11.29 25.92
CA ARG A 97 3.98 -12.75 26.09
C ARG A 97 5.30 -13.46 25.76
N GLN A 98 5.97 -13.03 24.69
CA GLN A 98 7.24 -13.64 24.31
C GLN A 98 8.42 -13.17 25.18
N ASN A 99 8.24 -12.13 25.99
CA ASN A 99 9.33 -11.46 26.70
C ASN A 99 10.45 -11.05 25.73
N ALA A 100 10.03 -10.44 24.63
CA ALA A 100 10.88 -9.99 23.53
C ALA A 100 11.09 -8.46 23.65
N HIS A 101 12.18 -7.94 23.08
CA HIS A 101 12.39 -6.48 23.07
C HIS A 101 11.57 -5.81 21.98
N ARG A 102 11.29 -6.54 20.89
CA ARG A 102 10.61 -6.05 19.70
C ARG A 102 9.58 -7.06 19.23
N ALA A 103 8.39 -6.59 18.89
CA ALA A 103 7.40 -7.37 18.18
C ALA A 103 6.85 -6.60 16.98
N GLU A 104 6.57 -7.32 15.91
CA GLU A 104 6.01 -6.77 14.67
C GLU A 104 4.78 -7.58 14.27
N VAL A 105 3.70 -6.87 13.94
CA VAL A 105 2.46 -7.47 13.42
C VAL A 105 2.12 -6.85 12.09
N ARG A 106 1.73 -7.70 11.13
CA ARG A 106 1.23 -7.29 9.81
C ARG A 106 -0.14 -7.92 9.61
N ILE A 107 -1.12 -7.11 9.24
CA ILE A 107 -2.50 -7.52 9.00
C ILE A 107 -2.89 -7.07 7.60
N LYS A 108 -3.42 -7.99 6.79
CA LYS A 108 -4.11 -7.67 5.55
C LYS A 108 -5.54 -8.17 5.64
N ALA A 109 -6.53 -7.32 5.36
CA ALA A 109 -7.93 -7.72 5.39
C ALA A 109 -8.66 -7.30 4.11
N LYS A 110 -9.61 -8.12 3.64
CA LYS A 110 -10.44 -7.78 2.50
C LYS A 110 -11.43 -6.68 2.87
N TYR A 111 -11.39 -5.57 2.14
CA TYR A 111 -12.08 -4.33 2.48
C TYR A 111 -12.98 -3.88 1.31
N PRO A 112 -14.30 -4.09 1.42
CA PRO A 112 -15.25 -3.67 0.42
C PRO A 112 -15.43 -2.16 0.44
N VAL A 113 -15.34 -1.53 -0.73
CA VAL A 113 -15.68 -0.12 -0.94
C VAL A 113 -16.84 -0.06 -1.94
N GLU A 114 -17.85 0.77 -1.63
CA GLU A 114 -18.94 1.04 -2.56
C GLU A 114 -18.47 1.98 -3.66
N GLU A 115 -18.76 1.60 -4.90
CA GLU A 115 -18.39 2.33 -6.10
C GLU A 115 -19.62 2.67 -6.95
N ILE A 116 -19.51 3.74 -7.73
CA ILE A 116 -20.53 4.15 -8.69
C ILE A 116 -19.92 4.11 -10.09
N ALA A 117 -20.62 3.41 -10.99
CA ALA A 117 -20.24 3.31 -12.40
C ALA A 117 -20.39 4.69 -13.09
N PRO A 118 -19.41 5.13 -13.90
CA PRO A 118 -19.29 6.52 -14.32
C PRO A 118 -20.39 6.99 -15.28
N ALA A 119 -21.00 6.10 -16.06
CA ALA A 119 -22.02 6.48 -17.06
C ALA A 119 -23.42 5.99 -16.68
N SER A 120 -23.54 4.77 -16.16
CA SER A 120 -24.81 4.16 -15.82
C SER A 120 -25.28 4.44 -14.39
N GLU A 121 -24.43 5.05 -13.57
CA GLU A 121 -24.64 5.39 -12.16
C GLU A 121 -25.03 4.19 -11.27
N LYS A 122 -24.84 2.97 -11.79
CA LYS A 122 -25.09 1.76 -11.01
C LYS A 122 -24.11 1.65 -9.88
N LYS A 123 -24.64 1.36 -8.68
CA LYS A 123 -23.84 0.99 -7.52
C LYS A 123 -23.24 -0.39 -7.75
N THR A 124 -21.95 -0.51 -7.48
CA THR A 124 -21.21 -1.77 -7.41
C THR A 124 -20.37 -1.77 -6.14
N GLN A 125 -19.78 -2.90 -5.82
CA GLN A 125 -18.78 -3.02 -4.78
C GLN A 125 -17.46 -3.41 -5.43
N LYS A 126 -16.35 -2.95 -4.85
CA LYS A 126 -15.01 -3.41 -5.18
C LYS A 126 -14.31 -3.87 -3.91
N ILE A 127 -13.71 -5.06 -3.97
CA ILE A 127 -12.95 -5.60 -2.84
C ILE A 127 -11.49 -5.16 -2.95
N ASN A 128 -11.09 -4.26 -2.06
CA ASN A 128 -9.71 -3.83 -1.87
C ASN A 128 -9.06 -4.61 -0.73
N THR A 129 -7.78 -4.37 -0.46
CA THR A 129 -7.13 -4.88 0.75
C THR A 129 -6.78 -3.70 1.65
N ILE A 130 -7.24 -3.71 2.90
CA ILE A 130 -6.76 -2.78 3.94
C ILE A 130 -5.60 -3.45 4.68
N MET A 131 -4.60 -2.65 5.04
CA MET A 131 -3.35 -3.10 5.64
C MET A 131 -3.10 -2.38 6.96
N GLY A 132 -2.74 -3.12 7.99
CA GLY A 132 -2.21 -2.59 9.24
C GLY A 132 -0.84 -3.18 9.49
N ARG A 133 0.13 -2.35 9.85
CA ARG A 133 1.46 -2.79 10.28
C ARG A 133 1.82 -2.08 11.56
N ALA A 134 2.27 -2.79 12.57
CA ALA A 134 2.70 -2.17 13.82
C ALA A 134 3.99 -2.80 14.33
N VAL A 135 4.82 -1.98 14.97
CA VAL A 135 5.99 -2.42 15.73
C VAL A 135 5.83 -1.90 17.15
N SER A 136 6.07 -2.78 18.12
CA SER A 136 6.05 -2.46 19.54
C SER A 136 7.39 -2.81 20.16
N THR A 137 7.93 -1.88 20.95
CA THR A 137 9.15 -2.06 21.75
C THR A 137 8.94 -1.62 23.19
N GLU A 138 9.99 -1.61 24.00
CA GLU A 138 9.92 -1.17 25.41
C GLU A 138 9.56 0.31 25.57
N ASN A 139 9.97 1.13 24.60
CA ASN A 139 9.83 2.58 24.65
C ASN A 139 8.53 3.10 24.02
N GLY A 140 7.79 2.25 23.31
CA GLY A 140 6.52 2.61 22.70
C GLY A 140 6.19 1.75 21.48
N SER A 141 5.08 2.10 20.84
CA SER A 141 4.59 1.42 19.63
C SER A 141 4.32 2.44 18.53
N ARG A 142 4.58 2.08 17.27
CA ARG A 142 4.21 2.84 16.07
C ARG A 142 3.46 1.94 15.10
N HIS A 143 2.62 2.54 14.27
CA HIS A 143 1.86 1.81 13.27
C HIS A 143 1.74 2.55 11.94
N LEU A 144 1.46 1.78 10.90
CA LEU A 144 1.05 2.21 9.58
C LEU A 144 -0.35 1.69 9.28
N ILE A 145 -1.18 2.53 8.68
CA ILE A 145 -2.39 2.13 7.97
C ILE A 145 -2.14 2.25 6.48
N GLY A 146 -2.62 1.29 5.71
CA GLY A 146 -2.51 1.36 4.27
C GLY A 146 -3.60 0.61 3.53
N VAL A 147 -3.56 0.73 2.21
CA VAL A 147 -4.44 0.02 1.30
C VAL A 147 -3.67 -0.48 0.11
N GLU A 148 -4.15 -1.57 -0.47
CA GLU A 148 -3.72 -2.14 -1.74
C GLU A 148 -4.97 -2.23 -2.62
N THR A 149 -4.95 -1.56 -3.77
CA THR A 149 -6.03 -1.58 -4.75
C THR A 149 -5.49 -1.67 -6.16
N ASN A 150 -6.32 -2.11 -7.09
CA ASN A 150 -5.96 -2.23 -8.49
C ASN A 150 -6.63 -1.16 -9.35
N GLY A 151 -6.04 -0.88 -10.49
CA GLY A 151 -6.58 0.04 -11.49
C GLY A 151 -6.01 -0.28 -12.85
N MET A 152 -6.26 0.62 -13.80
CA MET A 152 -5.76 0.51 -15.16
C MET A 152 -4.73 1.61 -15.42
N THR A 153 -3.61 1.23 -16.01
CA THR A 153 -2.59 2.14 -16.50
C THR A 153 -2.49 2.04 -18.02
N VAL A 154 -2.23 3.19 -18.66
CA VAL A 154 -2.04 3.29 -20.12
C VAL A 154 -0.69 3.94 -20.37
N CYS A 155 0.11 3.35 -21.23
CA CYS A 155 1.47 3.83 -21.51
C CYS A 155 1.45 5.10 -22.40
N PRO A 156 1.90 6.26 -21.90
CA PRO A 156 1.97 7.47 -22.71
C PRO A 156 2.98 7.33 -23.86
N CYS A 157 4.07 6.58 -23.69
CA CYS A 157 5.08 6.37 -24.73
C CYS A 157 4.50 5.63 -25.95
N ALA A 158 3.83 4.49 -25.72
CA ALA A 158 3.21 3.72 -26.80
C ALA A 158 2.10 4.51 -27.50
N GLN A 159 1.30 5.25 -26.73
CA GLN A 159 0.28 6.13 -27.28
C GLN A 159 0.87 7.19 -28.23
N GLN A 160 1.98 7.81 -27.84
CA GLN A 160 2.67 8.81 -28.64
C GLN A 160 3.25 8.22 -29.93
N MET A 161 3.90 7.05 -29.87
CA MET A 161 4.42 6.37 -31.06
C MET A 161 3.32 6.03 -32.07
N ILE A 162 2.17 5.57 -31.60
CA ILE A 162 1.02 5.29 -32.47
C ILE A 162 0.45 6.59 -33.07
N LYS A 163 0.42 7.67 -32.29
CA LYS A 163 -0.02 8.98 -32.79
C LYS A 163 0.87 9.47 -33.93
N GLU A 164 2.20 9.46 -33.75
CA GLU A 164 3.17 9.88 -34.76
C GLU A 164 3.07 9.01 -36.02
N TYR A 165 2.91 7.70 -35.85
CA TYR A 165 2.67 6.78 -36.96
C TYR A 165 1.39 7.14 -37.74
N ALA A 166 0.30 7.46 -37.04
CA ALA A 166 -0.96 7.86 -37.67
C ALA A 166 -0.85 9.20 -38.40
N GLU A 167 -0.15 10.17 -37.82
CA GLU A 167 0.13 11.48 -38.44
C GLU A 167 0.88 11.30 -39.76
N ASP A 168 2.00 10.57 -39.78
CA ASP A 168 2.80 10.32 -40.99
C ASP A 168 1.98 9.68 -42.12
N LYS A 169 1.10 8.73 -41.78
CA LYS A 169 0.25 8.05 -42.78
C LYS A 169 -0.84 8.96 -43.32
N LEU A 170 -1.53 9.71 -42.47
CA LEU A 170 -2.63 10.56 -42.90
C LEU A 170 -2.14 11.81 -43.65
N GLU A 171 -0.99 12.37 -43.29
CA GLU A 171 -0.38 13.45 -44.08
C GLU A 171 -0.07 13.00 -45.51
N LYS A 172 0.39 11.76 -45.72
CA LYS A 172 0.63 11.18 -47.05
C LYS A 172 -0.64 10.98 -47.88
N GLU A 173 -1.78 10.81 -47.22
CA GLU A 173 -3.11 10.73 -47.84
C GLU A 173 -3.75 12.11 -48.07
N GLY A 174 -3.03 13.20 -47.76
CA GLY A 174 -3.46 14.58 -48.03
C GLY A 174 -4.22 15.26 -46.89
N PHE A 175 -4.24 14.70 -45.68
CA PHE A 175 -4.79 15.37 -44.51
C PHE A 175 -3.85 16.48 -44.03
N THR A 176 -4.40 17.64 -43.68
CA THR A 176 -3.63 18.74 -43.09
C THR A 176 -3.49 18.57 -41.57
N LYS A 177 -2.44 19.15 -40.98
CA LYS A 177 -2.24 19.13 -39.52
C LYS A 177 -3.45 19.66 -38.74
N GLU A 178 -4.08 20.73 -39.22
CA GLU A 178 -5.30 21.26 -38.59
C GLU A 178 -6.48 20.28 -38.62
N GLN A 179 -6.60 19.45 -39.66
CA GLN A 179 -7.61 18.40 -39.72
C GLN A 179 -7.29 17.29 -38.71
N LEU A 180 -6.02 16.89 -38.61
CA LEU A 180 -5.58 15.86 -37.67
C LEU A 180 -5.77 16.28 -36.22
N GLU A 181 -5.41 17.51 -35.87
CA GLU A 181 -5.64 18.08 -34.53
C GLU A 181 -7.12 18.05 -34.15
N LYS A 182 -8.03 18.38 -35.08
CA LYS A 182 -9.48 18.29 -34.85
C LYS A 182 -9.93 16.86 -34.56
N VAL A 183 -9.40 15.87 -35.28
CA VAL A 183 -9.75 14.46 -35.08
C VAL A 183 -9.21 13.94 -33.74
N PHE A 184 -7.92 14.15 -33.47
CA PHE A 184 -7.25 13.62 -32.27
C PHE A 184 -7.70 14.30 -30.98
N LYS A 185 -8.28 15.51 -31.07
CA LYS A 185 -8.97 16.13 -29.94
C LYS A 185 -10.17 15.32 -29.44
N HIS A 186 -10.83 14.57 -30.32
CA HIS A 186 -12.03 13.80 -30.00
C HIS A 186 -11.79 12.30 -29.83
N ILE A 187 -10.71 11.77 -30.41
CA ILE A 187 -10.40 10.35 -30.42
C ILE A 187 -9.06 10.14 -29.73
N PRO A 188 -9.04 9.55 -28.51
CA PRO A 188 -7.78 9.22 -27.87
C PRO A 188 -7.06 8.13 -28.68
N MET A 189 -5.74 8.27 -28.85
CA MET A 189 -4.94 7.29 -29.57
C MET A 189 -4.85 5.98 -28.78
N PRO A 190 -4.86 4.83 -29.46
CA PRO A 190 -4.73 3.56 -28.78
C PRO A 190 -3.31 3.37 -28.24
N SER A 191 -3.22 2.64 -27.14
CA SER A 191 -1.97 2.22 -26.53
C SER A 191 -2.17 0.86 -25.89
N HIS A 192 -1.08 0.17 -25.55
CA HIS A 192 -1.21 -0.90 -24.58
C HIS A 192 -1.62 -0.31 -23.22
N ASN A 193 -2.46 -1.08 -22.54
CA ASN A 193 -2.97 -0.81 -21.22
C ASN A 193 -3.00 -2.11 -20.43
N GLN A 194 -2.84 -2.00 -19.12
CA GLN A 194 -2.71 -3.15 -18.25
C GLN A 194 -3.31 -2.89 -16.89
N ARG A 195 -3.50 -3.99 -16.13
CA ARG A 195 -3.83 -3.86 -14.71
C ARG A 195 -2.57 -3.46 -13.96
N GLY A 196 -2.73 -2.59 -12.98
CA GLY A 196 -1.70 -2.27 -12.00
C GLY A 196 -2.23 -2.43 -10.58
N THR A 197 -1.32 -2.66 -9.64
CA THR A 197 -1.59 -2.69 -8.20
C THR A 197 -0.84 -1.53 -7.54
N GLY A 198 -1.58 -0.68 -6.85
CA GLY A 198 -1.06 0.42 -6.07
C GLY A 198 -1.17 0.13 -4.58
N ILE A 199 -0.12 0.43 -3.82
CA ILE A 199 -0.09 0.36 -2.36
C ILE A 199 0.22 1.74 -1.83
N LEU A 200 -0.59 2.21 -0.89
CA LEU A 200 -0.34 3.45 -0.14
C LEU A 200 -0.42 3.15 1.35
N MET A 201 0.62 3.49 2.10
CA MET A 201 0.68 3.37 3.55
C MET A 201 1.10 4.70 4.18
N ILE A 202 0.43 5.07 5.28
CA ILE A 202 0.72 6.27 6.06
C ILE A 202 0.93 5.89 7.52
N GLY A 203 1.95 6.47 8.14
CA GLY A 203 2.18 6.41 9.57
C GLY A 203 1.91 7.76 10.21
N SER A 204 0.93 7.83 11.11
CA SER A 204 0.60 9.06 11.83
C SER A 204 -0.14 8.72 13.12
N GLU A 205 -0.04 9.59 14.14
CA GLU A 205 -0.89 9.52 15.33
C GLU A 205 -2.35 9.91 15.02
N LYS A 206 -2.57 10.65 13.92
CA LYS A 206 -3.89 11.07 13.49
C LYS A 206 -4.61 9.95 12.76
N LYS A 207 -5.93 9.88 12.96
CA LYS A 207 -6.77 8.85 12.33
C LYS A 207 -7.00 9.13 10.84
N ILE A 208 -6.65 8.15 10.01
CA ILE A 208 -6.81 8.19 8.56
C ILE A 208 -7.86 7.17 8.14
N LYS A 209 -8.79 7.59 7.28
CA LYS A 209 -9.83 6.71 6.75
C LYS A 209 -9.32 5.92 5.56
N ALA A 210 -9.47 4.61 5.58
CA ALA A 210 -9.03 3.73 4.50
C ALA A 210 -9.70 4.06 3.16
N GLU A 211 -10.96 4.51 3.13
CA GLU A 211 -11.63 4.90 1.88
C GLU A 211 -10.96 6.09 1.20
N LYS A 212 -10.38 7.02 1.97
CA LYS A 212 -9.63 8.14 1.39
C LYS A 212 -8.35 7.63 0.72
N LEU A 213 -7.64 6.69 1.37
CA LEU A 213 -6.47 6.05 0.79
C LEU A 213 -6.81 5.29 -0.49
N VAL A 214 -7.91 4.54 -0.52
CA VAL A 214 -8.37 3.83 -1.74
C VAL A 214 -8.59 4.82 -2.88
N ARG A 215 -9.30 5.92 -2.62
CA ARG A 215 -9.57 6.96 -3.62
C ARG A 215 -8.30 7.61 -4.15
N ILE A 216 -7.32 7.87 -3.27
CA ILE A 216 -6.02 8.42 -3.70
C ILE A 216 -5.34 7.46 -4.68
N VAL A 217 -5.24 6.17 -4.33
CA VAL A 217 -4.61 5.17 -5.19
C VAL A 217 -5.36 5.02 -6.51
N GLU A 218 -6.69 4.92 -6.50
CA GLU A 218 -7.48 4.78 -7.74
C GLU A 218 -7.36 6.00 -8.65
N ASN A 219 -7.42 7.21 -8.09
CA ASN A 219 -7.29 8.46 -8.84
C ASN A 219 -5.86 8.75 -9.29
N SER A 220 -4.87 8.04 -8.75
CA SER A 220 -3.48 8.12 -9.21
C SER A 220 -3.21 7.28 -10.47
N MET A 221 -4.08 6.33 -10.83
CA MET A 221 -3.95 5.55 -12.06
C MET A 221 -4.64 6.23 -13.26
N SER A 222 -4.45 5.72 -14.47
CA SER A 222 -5.09 6.26 -15.68
C SER A 222 -6.62 6.15 -15.61
N SER A 223 -7.13 5.06 -15.03
CA SER A 223 -8.55 4.91 -14.76
C SER A 223 -8.80 3.86 -13.67
N LYS A 224 -9.91 4.00 -12.96
CA LYS A 224 -10.37 2.98 -12.01
C LYS A 224 -10.92 1.76 -12.74
N VAL A 225 -10.88 0.63 -12.07
CA VAL A 225 -11.50 -0.62 -12.51
C VAL A 225 -12.62 -0.99 -11.56
N LEU A 226 -13.73 -1.45 -12.12
CA LEU A 226 -14.94 -1.83 -11.39
C LEU A 226 -15.31 -3.29 -11.71
N ASP A 227 -15.97 -3.96 -10.76
CA ASP A 227 -16.34 -5.37 -10.90
C ASP A 227 -17.49 -5.60 -11.89
N LEU A 228 -18.42 -4.65 -12.00
CA LEU A 228 -19.58 -4.73 -12.89
C LEU A 228 -19.71 -3.46 -13.73
N LEU A 229 -19.77 -3.63 -15.05
CA LEU A 229 -19.88 -2.54 -16.03
C LEU A 229 -20.98 -2.82 -17.05
N LYS A 230 -21.72 -1.79 -17.46
CA LYS A 230 -22.45 -1.82 -18.73
C LYS A 230 -21.52 -1.36 -19.86
N ARG A 231 -21.92 -1.60 -21.11
CA ARG A 231 -21.20 -1.13 -22.31
C ARG A 231 -20.88 0.37 -22.29
N VAL A 232 -21.81 1.19 -21.79
CA VAL A 232 -21.59 2.64 -21.67
C VAL A 232 -20.52 2.99 -20.63
N ASP A 233 -20.41 2.20 -19.55
CA ASP A 233 -19.40 2.39 -18.52
C ASP A 233 -18.02 1.92 -19.00
N GLU A 234 -17.99 0.83 -19.76
CA GLU A 234 -16.78 0.29 -20.37
C GLU A 234 -16.15 1.31 -21.33
N LEU A 235 -16.96 1.92 -22.21
CA LEU A 235 -16.51 3.01 -23.07
C LEU A 235 -15.89 4.16 -22.26
N GLU A 236 -16.55 4.57 -21.17
CA GLU A 236 -16.09 5.69 -20.36
C GLU A 236 -14.79 5.38 -19.61
N ILE A 237 -14.65 4.17 -19.05
CA ILE A 237 -13.43 3.72 -18.37
C ILE A 237 -12.26 3.65 -19.34
N VAL A 238 -12.46 3.07 -20.54
CA VAL A 238 -11.42 2.95 -21.56
C VAL A 238 -11.02 4.33 -22.08
N ARG A 239 -12.00 5.20 -22.36
CA ARG A 239 -11.75 6.57 -22.83
C ARG A 239 -10.98 7.38 -21.79
N ASN A 240 -11.41 7.35 -20.52
CA ASN A 240 -10.75 8.09 -19.46
C ASN A 240 -9.31 7.64 -19.23
N ALA A 241 -9.04 6.35 -19.37
CA ALA A 241 -7.68 5.83 -19.25
C ALA A 241 -6.76 6.34 -20.37
N HIS A 242 -7.24 6.34 -21.62
CA HIS A 242 -6.45 6.83 -22.75
C HIS A 242 -6.37 8.36 -22.83
N LEU A 243 -7.27 9.09 -22.16
CA LEU A 243 -7.15 10.54 -21.99
C LEU A 243 -6.14 10.92 -20.88
N ASN A 244 -5.85 10.00 -19.97
CA ASN A 244 -4.94 10.22 -18.84
C ASN A 244 -3.87 9.11 -18.78
N PRO A 245 -3.06 8.93 -19.85
CA PRO A 245 -1.99 7.94 -19.83
C PRO A 245 -0.95 8.29 -18.76
N ARG A 246 -0.47 7.29 -18.03
CA ARG A 246 0.46 7.46 -16.90
C ARG A 246 1.48 6.34 -16.90
N PHE A 247 2.75 6.69 -16.77
CA PHE A 247 3.78 5.70 -16.44
C PHE A 247 3.63 5.20 -15.00
N VAL A 248 4.39 4.16 -14.63
CA VAL A 248 4.40 3.65 -13.25
C VAL A 248 4.85 4.73 -12.26
N GLU A 249 5.79 5.59 -12.67
CA GLU A 249 6.38 6.67 -11.89
C GLU A 249 5.37 7.81 -11.70
N ASP A 250 4.61 8.13 -12.74
CA ASP A 250 3.57 9.17 -12.67
C ASP A 250 2.48 8.78 -11.67
N VAL A 251 2.11 7.49 -11.64
CA VAL A 251 1.16 6.98 -10.64
C VAL A 251 1.68 7.21 -9.21
N VAL A 252 2.94 6.92 -8.93
CA VAL A 252 3.54 7.18 -7.61
C VAL A 252 3.61 8.67 -7.29
N ARG A 253 4.00 9.52 -8.25
CA ARG A 253 4.02 10.99 -8.08
C ARG A 253 2.62 11.54 -7.79
N GLU A 254 1.60 11.02 -8.47
CA GLU A 254 0.20 11.39 -8.24
C GLU A 254 -0.28 10.95 -6.86
N MET A 255 0.11 9.76 -6.37
CA MET A 255 -0.17 9.36 -4.99
C MET A 255 0.44 10.33 -3.96
N VAL A 256 1.68 10.79 -4.19
CA VAL A 256 2.33 11.81 -3.34
C VAL A 256 1.51 13.11 -3.36
N ALA A 257 1.24 13.66 -4.54
CA ALA A 257 0.52 14.93 -4.69
C ALA A 257 -0.88 14.89 -4.06
N LEU A 258 -1.65 13.83 -4.33
CA LEU A 258 -2.99 13.66 -3.77
C LEU A 258 -2.97 13.45 -2.24
N THR A 259 -1.96 12.76 -1.72
CA THR A 259 -1.79 12.55 -0.27
C THR A 259 -1.49 13.86 0.45
N LEU A 260 -0.52 14.64 -0.04
CA LEU A 260 -0.17 15.93 0.56
C LEU A 260 -1.34 16.92 0.53
N LYS A 261 -2.18 16.83 -0.51
CA LYS A 261 -3.40 17.64 -0.64
C LYS A 261 -4.53 17.19 0.28
N GLU A 262 -4.80 15.89 0.36
CA GLU A 262 -5.93 15.33 1.13
C GLU A 262 -5.66 15.30 2.65
N PHE A 263 -4.39 15.17 3.03
CA PHE A 263 -3.94 15.07 4.41
C PHE A 263 -2.95 16.20 4.76
N ASP A 264 -3.37 17.45 4.53
CA ASP A 264 -2.63 18.67 4.86
C ASP A 264 -2.23 18.77 6.35
N PHE A 265 -2.92 18.02 7.20
CA PHE A 265 -2.66 17.93 8.64
C PHE A 265 -1.47 17.04 9.01
N LEU A 266 -0.87 16.29 8.07
CA LEU A 266 0.28 15.43 8.38
C LEU A 266 1.49 16.26 8.79
N SER A 267 2.10 15.88 9.91
CA SER A 267 3.33 16.50 10.41
C SER A 267 4.52 16.07 9.56
N ASP A 268 5.64 16.76 9.70
CA ASP A 268 6.86 16.40 8.96
C ASP A 268 7.48 15.08 9.45
N ASP A 269 7.15 14.65 10.67
CA ASP A 269 7.57 13.37 11.25
C ASP A 269 6.67 12.19 10.85
N ASP A 270 5.50 12.44 10.26
CA ASP A 270 4.62 11.40 9.77
C ASP A 270 5.26 10.67 8.57
N TYR A 271 4.90 9.41 8.38
CA TYR A 271 5.49 8.54 7.37
C TYR A 271 4.61 8.35 6.14
N PHE A 272 5.24 8.24 4.98
CA PHE A 272 4.61 7.97 3.70
C PHE A 272 5.31 6.83 2.97
N LEU A 273 4.51 5.95 2.36
CA LEU A 273 4.98 4.95 1.41
C LEU A 273 3.95 4.76 0.30
N ALA A 274 4.36 4.98 -0.93
CA ALA A 274 3.61 4.62 -2.13
C ALA A 274 4.41 3.64 -2.99
N LYS A 275 3.75 2.59 -3.49
CA LYS A 275 4.30 1.62 -4.43
C LYS A 275 3.31 1.41 -5.56
N GLN A 276 3.81 1.23 -6.78
CA GLN A 276 3.01 0.83 -7.92
C GLN A 276 3.71 -0.31 -8.66
N THR A 277 2.94 -1.35 -8.98
CA THR A 277 3.35 -2.45 -9.85
C THR A 277 2.41 -2.53 -11.04
N ASN A 278 2.94 -2.46 -12.26
CA ASN A 278 2.19 -2.70 -13.50
C ASN A 278 2.51 -4.10 -14.04
N TYR A 279 1.46 -4.87 -14.36
CA TYR A 279 1.59 -6.19 -14.98
C TYR A 279 1.55 -6.02 -16.50
N GLU A 280 2.71 -5.74 -17.11
CA GLU A 280 2.82 -5.33 -18.51
C GLU A 280 2.17 -6.32 -19.49
N GLY A 281 1.30 -5.83 -20.37
CA GLY A 281 0.59 -6.67 -21.34
C GLY A 281 1.44 -7.12 -22.53
N ILE A 282 2.57 -6.46 -22.77
CA ILE A 282 3.48 -6.73 -23.90
C ILE A 282 4.83 -7.32 -23.45
N HIS A 283 5.01 -7.54 -22.15
CA HIS A 283 6.25 -8.08 -21.57
C HIS A 283 5.94 -9.21 -20.59
N SER A 284 6.93 -10.05 -20.31
CA SER A 284 6.81 -11.15 -19.34
C SER A 284 7.28 -10.78 -17.93
N TYR A 285 7.43 -9.48 -17.66
CA TYR A 285 7.88 -8.94 -16.39
C TYR A 285 6.98 -7.80 -15.93
N GLU A 286 7.09 -7.47 -14.66
CA GLU A 286 6.38 -6.35 -14.03
C GLU A 286 7.26 -5.11 -14.04
N VAL A 287 6.63 -3.94 -14.11
CA VAL A 287 7.30 -2.64 -13.98
C VAL A 287 6.91 -2.03 -12.63
N TYR A 288 7.89 -1.48 -11.91
CA TYR A 288 7.73 -1.09 -10.50
C TYR A 288 8.27 0.30 -10.22
N ALA A 289 7.56 1.07 -9.40
CA ALA A 289 8.05 2.31 -8.80
C ALA A 289 7.64 2.41 -7.33
N GLU A 290 8.44 3.15 -6.55
CA GLU A 290 8.22 3.37 -5.13
C GLU A 290 8.72 4.75 -4.70
N ARG A 291 8.00 5.36 -3.75
CA ARG A 291 8.51 6.48 -2.95
C ARG A 291 8.17 6.24 -1.49
N SER A 292 9.17 6.36 -0.62
CA SER A 292 9.03 6.17 0.83
C SER A 292 9.86 7.17 1.61
N GLY A 293 9.37 7.68 2.73
CA GLY A 293 10.08 8.62 3.58
C GLY A 293 9.16 9.32 4.57
N THR A 294 9.70 10.23 5.37
CA THR A 294 8.88 11.14 6.16
C THR A 294 8.24 12.20 5.26
N ILE A 295 7.13 12.78 5.72
CA ILE A 295 6.46 13.86 5.02
C ILE A 295 7.38 15.10 4.90
N GLY A 296 8.22 15.35 5.91
CA GLY A 296 9.24 16.40 5.88
C GLY A 296 10.25 16.21 4.76
N GLU A 297 10.83 15.01 4.64
CA GLU A 297 11.77 14.65 3.57
C GLU A 297 11.15 14.90 2.18
N ILE A 298 9.91 14.48 1.97
CA ILE A 298 9.20 14.65 0.70
C ILE A 298 8.93 16.13 0.40
N LYS A 299 8.44 16.91 1.37
CA LYS A 299 8.18 18.34 1.19
C LYS A 299 9.46 19.13 0.92
N GLU A 300 10.56 18.78 1.58
CA GLU A 300 11.85 19.42 1.35
C GLU A 300 12.37 19.13 -0.07
N GLU A 301 12.25 17.89 -0.54
CA GLU A 301 12.61 17.51 -1.91
C GLU A 301 11.80 18.30 -2.95
N ILE A 302 10.48 18.41 -2.78
CA ILE A 302 9.62 19.20 -3.68
C ILE A 302 10.06 20.67 -3.69
N LYS A 303 10.30 21.27 -2.52
CA LYS A 303 10.75 22.67 -2.42
C LYS A 303 12.12 22.88 -3.09
N LYS A 304 13.05 21.94 -2.97
CA LYS A 304 14.36 22.03 -3.64
C LYS A 304 14.19 21.98 -5.15
N ALA A 305 13.39 21.04 -5.66
CA ALA A 305 13.13 20.91 -7.09
C ALA A 305 12.41 22.13 -7.70
N GLU A 306 11.60 22.86 -6.93
CA GLU A 306 10.95 24.11 -7.37
C GLU A 306 11.91 25.31 -7.43
N ASN A 307 12.97 25.32 -6.60
CA ASN A 307 13.90 26.45 -6.45
C ASN A 307 15.19 26.30 -7.26
N ASP A 308 15.67 25.07 -7.48
CA ASP A 308 16.88 24.79 -8.24
C ASP A 308 16.53 24.34 -9.67
N TYR A 309 17.19 24.92 -10.68
CA TYR A 309 17.41 24.21 -11.94
C TYR A 309 18.21 22.97 -11.55
N LEU A 310 17.57 21.79 -11.54
CA LEU A 310 18.21 20.51 -11.23
C LEU A 310 19.52 20.42 -12.03
N ASP A 311 20.65 20.55 -11.33
CA ASP A 311 21.98 20.43 -11.92
C ASP A 311 22.13 19.03 -12.51
N GLU A 312 22.93 18.87 -13.57
CA GLU A 312 23.08 17.57 -14.27
C GLU A 312 23.58 16.44 -13.33
N ASP A 313 24.13 16.81 -12.16
CA ASP A 313 24.63 15.94 -11.10
C ASP A 313 23.64 15.69 -9.94
N TYR A 314 22.34 16.00 -10.07
CA TYR A 314 21.37 15.70 -9.02
C TYR A 314 21.23 14.18 -8.78
N ILE A 315 21.66 13.73 -7.60
CA ILE A 315 21.50 12.35 -7.14
C ILE A 315 20.31 12.28 -6.18
N ILE A 316 19.38 11.36 -6.44
CA ILE A 316 18.28 11.06 -5.52
C ILE A 316 18.87 10.68 -4.17
N ASN A 317 18.39 11.29 -3.09
CA ASN A 317 18.75 10.85 -1.74
C ASN A 317 18.14 9.47 -1.48
N CYS A 318 18.96 8.42 -1.64
CA CYS A 318 18.55 7.04 -1.38
C CYS A 318 18.51 6.70 0.13
N ASN A 319 18.93 7.61 1.01
CA ASN A 319 18.88 7.44 2.47
C ASN A 319 17.59 8.01 3.08
N ASN A 320 16.48 7.99 2.34
CA ASN A 320 15.19 8.35 2.91
C ASN A 320 14.81 7.35 3.99
N THR A 321 14.14 7.84 5.03
CA THR A 321 13.71 7.00 6.14
C THR A 321 12.87 5.84 5.61
N SER A 322 13.31 4.61 5.90
CA SER A 322 12.56 3.40 5.54
C SER A 322 11.41 3.15 6.50
N SER A 323 10.46 2.30 6.11
CA SER A 323 9.33 1.95 6.98
C SER A 323 9.78 1.23 8.25
N ASP A 324 10.89 0.50 8.20
CA ASP A 324 11.42 -0.24 9.35
C ASP A 324 12.08 0.76 10.32
N GLU A 325 12.92 1.68 9.82
CA GLU A 325 13.53 2.74 10.63
C GLU A 325 12.49 3.65 11.29
N TRP A 326 11.46 4.07 10.55
CA TRP A 326 10.40 4.92 11.11
C TRP A 326 9.57 4.21 12.18
N LEU A 327 9.22 2.94 11.96
CA LEU A 327 8.48 2.14 12.94
C LEU A 327 9.28 1.87 14.21
N GLU A 328 10.61 1.86 14.09
CA GLU A 328 11.55 1.54 15.16
C GLU A 328 12.16 2.78 15.83
N SER A 329 11.76 4.00 15.43
CA SER A 329 12.38 5.23 15.91
C SER A 329 12.17 5.51 17.40
N ASN A 330 11.18 4.88 18.04
CA ASN A 330 10.98 4.97 19.48
C ASN A 330 11.92 4.03 20.24
N GLY A 331 12.63 3.13 19.57
CA GLY A 331 13.44 2.06 20.13
C GLY A 331 13.22 0.83 19.26
N GLY A 332 14.31 0.24 18.76
CA GLY A 332 14.34 -0.88 17.81
C GLY A 332 15.55 -1.76 18.05
N CYS A 333 15.80 -2.72 17.15
CA CYS A 333 17.00 -3.57 17.22
C CYS A 333 18.26 -2.85 16.76
#